data_AF-A0A0E9MFL3-F1
#
_entry.id   AF-A0A0E9MFL3-F1
#
_cell.length_a   1.000
_cell.length_b   1.000
_cell.length_c   1.000
_cell.angle_alpha   90.00
_cell.angle_beta   90.00
_cell.angle_gamma   90.00
#
_symmetry.space_group_name_H-M   'P 1'
#
loop_
_entity.id
_entity.type
_entity.pdbx_description
1 polymer ?
#
loop_
_entity_poly.entity_id
_entity_poly.type
_entity_poly.pdbx_seq_one_letter_code
_entity_poly.pdbx_strand_id
1 'polypeptide(L)'
;MKRFALLLCFLSLALSARAADSSTDAGLQEVQALGSINGQALACGYAETASRIKTVIIQHAPKSRRYGAAFEEATNMAFLDQTKKEQATCPDGPTLSGQADEATQRLQAAVPVPVVK
;
A
#
# COMPACT_ATOMS: atom_id res chain seq x y z
N MET A 1 -26.20 42.85 10.11
CA MET A 1 -24.82 42.99 9.57
C MET A 1 -23.76 42.30 10.45
N LYS A 2 -23.76 42.48 11.79
CA LYS A 2 -22.79 41.84 12.71
C LYS A 2 -22.89 40.30 12.86
N ARG A 3 -24.06 39.70 12.55
CA ARG A 3 -24.28 38.23 12.64
C ARG A 3 -23.72 37.44 11.45
N PHE A 4 -23.61 38.07 10.27
CA PHE A 4 -23.03 37.45 9.07
C PHE A 4 -21.50 37.40 9.11
N ALA A 5 -20.85 38.35 9.79
CA ALA A 5 -19.40 38.36 9.96
C ALA A 5 -18.88 37.21 10.86
N LEU A 6 -19.69 36.76 11.82
CA LEU A 6 -19.36 35.64 12.69
C LEU A 6 -19.46 34.28 11.96
N LEU A 7 -20.42 34.14 11.04
CA LEU A 7 -20.59 32.92 10.24
C LEU A 7 -19.48 32.70 9.21
N LEU A 8 -18.87 33.78 8.69
CA LEU A 8 -17.75 33.71 7.75
C LEU A 8 -16.42 33.32 8.43
N CYS A 9 -16.29 33.50 9.74
CA CYS A 9 -15.05 33.16 10.46
C CYS A 9 -14.93 31.66 10.79
N PHE A 10 -16.05 30.94 10.91
CA PHE A 10 -16.05 29.50 11.19
C PHE A 10 -15.81 28.63 9.94
N LEU A 11 -16.07 29.14 8.75
CA LEU A 11 -15.93 28.36 7.52
C LEU A 11 -14.47 28.23 7.04
N SER A 12 -13.58 29.10 7.53
CA SER A 12 -12.15 29.10 7.18
C SER A 12 -11.32 28.07 7.94
N LEU A 13 -11.84 27.51 9.04
CA LEU A 13 -11.11 26.56 9.89
C LEU A 13 -11.27 25.10 9.46
N ALA A 14 -12.10 24.83 8.45
CA ALA A 14 -12.24 23.50 7.84
C ALA A 14 -11.20 23.23 6.74
N LEU A 15 -10.29 24.18 6.47
CA LEU A 15 -9.26 24.02 5.45
C LEU A 15 -8.06 23.25 6.00
N SER A 16 -8.17 21.93 5.89
CA SER A 16 -7.07 21.00 5.63
C SER A 16 -6.05 20.82 6.75
N ALA A 17 -6.46 20.12 7.81
CA ALA A 17 -5.55 19.22 8.50
C ALA A 17 -5.20 18.05 7.57
N ARG A 18 -4.39 18.31 6.54
CA ARG A 18 -3.66 17.25 5.84
C ARG A 18 -2.67 16.74 6.89
N ALA A 19 -2.99 15.62 7.54
CA ALA A 19 -2.02 14.94 8.39
C ALA A 19 -0.72 14.86 7.59
N ALA A 20 0.36 15.40 8.14
CA ALA A 20 1.67 15.16 7.56
C ALA A 20 1.89 13.65 7.69
N ASP A 21 1.63 12.92 6.60
CA ASP A 21 1.94 11.49 6.53
C ASP A 21 3.40 11.37 6.90
N SER A 22 3.66 10.78 8.07
CA SER A 22 5.02 10.46 8.43
C SER A 22 5.55 9.52 7.34
N SER A 23 6.82 9.66 6.95
CA SER A 23 7.43 8.76 5.97
C SER A 23 7.25 7.27 6.36
N THR A 24 7.16 7.00 7.67
CA THR A 24 6.82 5.69 8.23
C THR A 24 5.42 5.21 7.83
N ASP A 25 4.41 6.07 7.83
CA ASP A 25 3.05 5.70 7.46
C ASP A 25 2.90 5.57 5.94
N ALA A 26 3.62 6.39 5.16
CA ALA A 26 3.72 6.22 3.71
C ALA A 26 4.37 4.87 3.35
N GLY A 27 5.48 4.51 4.02
CA GLY A 27 6.14 3.22 3.80
C GLY A 27 5.26 2.02 4.16
N LEU A 28 4.47 2.13 5.23
CA LEU A 28 3.54 1.08 5.62
C LEU A 28 2.43 0.89 4.58
N GLN A 29 1.89 1.99 4.04
CA GLN A 29 0.87 1.94 2.99
C GLN A 29 1.39 1.22 1.73
N GLU A 30 2.63 1.49 1.31
CA GLU A 30 3.21 0.80 0.14
C GLU A 30 3.48 -0.69 0.41
N VAL A 31 3.84 -1.06 1.65
CA VAL A 31 3.93 -2.48 2.04
C VAL A 31 2.56 -3.17 2.00
N GLN A 32 1.49 -2.50 2.41
CA GLN A 32 0.13 -3.02 2.27
C GLN A 32 -0.27 -3.15 0.79
N ALA A 33 0.08 -2.16 -0.05
CA ALA A 33 -0.18 -2.22 -1.49
C ALA A 33 0.52 -3.42 -2.15
N LEU A 34 1.81 -3.63 -1.86
CA LEU A 34 2.56 -4.80 -2.31
C LEU A 34 1.94 -6.11 -1.80
N GLY A 35 1.45 -6.14 -0.54
CA GLY A 35 0.72 -7.29 0.00
C GLY A 35 -0.54 -7.59 -0.81
N SER A 36 -1.37 -6.58 -1.07
CA SER A 36 -2.59 -6.72 -1.87
C SER A 36 -2.33 -7.24 -3.29
N ILE A 37 -1.29 -6.72 -3.95
CA ILE A 37 -0.90 -7.18 -5.31
C ILE A 37 -0.40 -8.63 -5.25
N ASN A 38 0.39 -8.98 -4.23
CA ASN A 38 0.87 -10.35 -4.03
C ASN A 38 -0.29 -11.34 -3.79
N GLY A 39 -1.29 -10.97 -2.98
CA GLY A 39 -2.48 -11.77 -2.76
C GLY A 39 -3.26 -12.05 -4.06
N GLN A 40 -3.45 -11.01 -4.89
CA GLN A 40 -4.06 -11.16 -6.21
C GLN A 40 -3.23 -12.06 -7.13
N ALA A 41 -1.92 -11.83 -7.20
CA ALA A 41 -1.02 -12.65 -8.01
C ALA A 41 -1.06 -14.13 -7.62
N LEU A 42 -1.10 -14.44 -6.31
CA LEU A 42 -1.23 -15.80 -5.79
C LEU A 42 -2.57 -16.42 -6.18
N ALA A 43 -3.68 -15.70 -5.97
CA ALA A 43 -5.01 -16.19 -6.32
C ALA A 43 -5.18 -16.45 -7.82
N CYS A 44 -4.43 -15.71 -8.65
CA CYS A 44 -4.43 -15.82 -10.10
C CYS A 44 -3.36 -16.75 -10.67
N GLY A 45 -2.54 -17.39 -9.83
CA GLY A 45 -1.52 -18.35 -10.27
C GLY A 45 -0.25 -17.74 -10.86
N TYR A 46 -0.02 -16.43 -10.73
CA TYR A 46 1.19 -15.76 -11.20
C TYR A 46 2.33 -15.88 -10.19
N ALA A 47 2.87 -17.09 -10.07
CA ALA A 47 3.89 -17.45 -9.07
C ALA A 47 5.17 -16.61 -9.19
N GLU A 48 5.59 -16.25 -10.40
CA GLU A 48 6.78 -15.41 -10.63
C GLU A 48 6.60 -14.00 -10.04
N THR A 49 5.47 -13.35 -10.35
CA THR A 49 5.12 -12.02 -9.81
C THR A 49 5.06 -12.05 -8.29
N ALA A 50 4.41 -13.06 -7.69
CA ALA A 50 4.35 -13.21 -6.24
C ALA A 50 5.75 -13.39 -5.60
N SER A 51 6.61 -14.21 -6.20
CA SER A 51 7.99 -14.42 -5.75
C SER A 51 8.81 -13.12 -5.78
N ARG A 52 8.67 -12.35 -6.86
CA ARG A 52 9.34 -11.07 -7.03
C ARG A 52 8.89 -10.03 -6.00
N ILE A 53 7.59 -9.94 -5.72
CA ILE A 53 7.06 -9.04 -4.69
C ILE A 53 7.61 -9.42 -3.31
N LYS A 54 7.65 -10.71 -2.96
CA LYS A 54 8.25 -11.16 -1.70
C LYS A 54 9.73 -10.76 -1.61
N THR A 55 10.47 -10.87 -2.70
CA THR A 55 11.87 -10.43 -2.77
C THR A 55 12.02 -8.94 -2.50
N VAL A 56 11.17 -8.09 -3.10
CA VAL A 56 11.11 -6.64 -2.83
C VAL A 56 10.88 -6.36 -1.34
N ILE A 57 9.90 -7.02 -0.72
CA ILE A 57 9.61 -6.85 0.71
C ILE A 57 10.81 -7.26 1.58
N ILE A 58 11.46 -8.37 1.23
CA ILE A 58 12.67 -8.83 1.91
C ILE A 58 13.82 -7.83 1.72
N GLN A 59 13.92 -7.12 0.61
CA GLN A 59 15.03 -6.20 0.36
C GLN A 59 14.79 -4.79 0.93
N HIS A 60 13.56 -4.30 0.84
CA HIS A 60 13.28 -2.87 1.03
C HIS A 60 12.39 -2.53 2.21
N ALA A 61 11.51 -3.44 2.67
CA ALA A 61 10.66 -3.12 3.81
C ALA A 61 11.48 -3.04 5.11
N PRO A 62 11.23 -2.04 5.99
CA PRO A 62 11.84 -1.95 7.30
C PRO A 62 11.67 -3.24 8.12
N LYS A 63 12.75 -3.71 8.73
CA LYS A 63 12.80 -4.98 9.48
C LYS A 63 12.10 -4.87 10.83
N SER A 64 10.78 -4.93 10.81
CA SER A 64 9.97 -4.95 12.02
C SER A 64 8.70 -5.76 11.84
N ARG A 65 8.13 -6.22 12.97
CA ARG A 65 6.86 -6.94 13.01
C ARG A 65 5.72 -6.14 12.36
N ARG A 66 5.69 -4.81 12.55
CA ARG A 66 4.63 -3.92 12.02
C ARG A 66 4.51 -4.05 10.50
N TYR A 67 5.63 -3.99 9.79
CA TYR A 67 5.63 -4.06 8.31
C TYR A 67 5.40 -5.50 7.82
N GLY A 68 5.99 -6.50 8.47
CA GLY A 68 5.76 -7.90 8.12
C GLY A 68 4.28 -8.30 8.24
N ALA A 69 3.65 -7.94 9.36
CA ALA A 69 2.23 -8.20 9.59
C ALA A 69 1.33 -7.46 8.57
N ALA A 70 1.67 -6.22 8.23
CA ALA A 70 0.90 -5.45 7.24
C ALA A 70 0.94 -6.08 5.84
N PHE A 71 2.11 -6.60 5.42
CA PHE A 71 2.24 -7.32 4.15
C PHE A 71 1.43 -8.63 4.14
N GLU A 72 1.54 -9.41 5.22
CA GLU A 72 0.87 -10.71 5.36
C GLU A 72 -0.65 -10.56 5.40
N GLU A 73 -1.17 -9.64 6.21
CA GLU A 73 -2.60 -9.36 6.32
C GLU A 73 -3.18 -8.90 4.98
N ALA A 74 -2.54 -7.94 4.31
CA ALA A 74 -2.98 -7.47 3.00
C ALA A 74 -2.93 -8.57 1.93
N THR A 75 -1.89 -9.43 1.96
CA THR A 75 -1.81 -10.61 1.09
C THR A 75 -2.99 -11.55 1.30
N ASN A 76 -3.28 -11.89 2.55
CA ASN A 76 -4.33 -12.83 2.89
C ASN A 76 -5.72 -12.29 2.51
N MET A 77 -5.99 -11.02 2.85
CA MET A 77 -7.25 -10.36 2.48
C MET A 77 -7.45 -10.35 0.96
N ALA A 78 -6.45 -9.90 0.20
CA ALA A 78 -6.58 -9.80 -1.26
C ALA A 78 -6.69 -11.18 -1.93
N PHE A 79 -6.01 -12.20 -1.42
CA PHE A 79 -6.15 -13.58 -1.90
C PHE A 79 -7.58 -14.10 -1.68
N LEU A 80 -8.12 -13.92 -0.48
CA LEU A 80 -9.49 -14.33 -0.15
C LEU A 80 -10.53 -13.55 -0.97
N ASP A 81 -10.33 -12.26 -1.16
CA ASP A 81 -11.24 -11.42 -1.95
C ASP A 81 -11.22 -11.80 -3.43
N GLN A 82 -10.06 -12.16 -3.98
CA GLN A 82 -9.94 -12.61 -5.37
C GLN A 82 -10.57 -13.99 -5.58
N THR A 83 -10.48 -14.89 -4.60
CA THR A 83 -11.00 -16.26 -4.72
C THR A 83 -12.48 -16.41 -4.38
N LYS A 84 -13.05 -15.54 -3.52
CA LYS A 84 -14.47 -15.58 -3.15
C LYS A 84 -15.42 -15.02 -4.21
N LYS A 85 -14.92 -14.17 -5.10
CA LYS A 85 -15.73 -13.54 -6.14
C LYS A 85 -15.98 -14.55 -7.25
N GLU A 86 -17.22 -15.01 -7.39
CA GLU A 86 -17.63 -16.03 -8.37
C GLU A 86 -17.22 -15.72 -9.82
N GLN A 87 -17.03 -14.45 -10.18
CA GLN A 87 -16.54 -14.01 -11.49
C GLN A 87 -15.38 -13.00 -11.39
N ALA A 88 -14.51 -13.08 -10.38
CA ALA A 88 -13.34 -12.21 -10.39
C ALA A 88 -12.40 -12.59 -11.53
N THR A 89 -12.44 -11.78 -12.59
CA THR A 89 -11.43 -11.81 -13.65
C THR A 89 -10.08 -11.50 -13.03
N CYS A 90 -9.12 -12.39 -13.24
CA CYS A 90 -7.74 -12.13 -12.88
C CYS A 90 -7.20 -10.96 -13.71
N PRO A 91 -6.63 -9.93 -13.08
CA PRO A 91 -5.81 -8.98 -13.81
C PRO A 91 -4.71 -9.74 -14.56
N ASP A 92 -4.26 -9.23 -15.70
CA ASP A 92 -3.15 -9.89 -16.40
C ASP A 92 -1.84 -9.75 -15.60
N GLY A 93 -0.97 -10.75 -15.71
CA GLY A 93 0.31 -10.79 -15.00
C GLY A 93 1.21 -9.56 -15.23
N PRO A 94 1.35 -9.06 -16.49
CA PRO A 94 2.08 -7.82 -16.76
C PRO A 94 1.51 -6.60 -16.02
N THR A 95 0.20 -6.42 -15.98
CA THR A 95 -0.45 -5.34 -15.21
C THR A 95 -0.10 -5.42 -13.72
N LEU A 96 -0.22 -6.60 -13.11
CA LEU A 96 0.16 -6.78 -11.70
C LEU A 96 1.64 -6.52 -11.44
N SER A 97 2.49 -6.90 -12.38
CA SER A 97 3.94 -6.68 -12.29
C SER A 97 4.27 -5.19 -12.39
N GLY A 98 3.61 -4.44 -13.27
CA GLY A 98 3.77 -2.99 -13.37
C GLY A 98 3.31 -2.27 -12.09
N GLN A 99 2.16 -2.67 -11.54
CA GLN A 99 1.68 -2.13 -10.25
C GLN A 99 2.65 -2.41 -9.10
N ALA A 100 3.23 -3.61 -9.06
CA ALA A 100 4.24 -3.96 -8.07
C ALA A 100 5.49 -3.08 -8.20
N ASP A 101 5.89 -2.72 -9.42
CA ASP A 101 7.07 -1.89 -9.67
C ASP A 101 6.87 -0.46 -9.20
N GLU A 102 5.71 0.11 -9.49
CA GLU A 102 5.35 1.43 -8.99
C GLU A 102 5.28 1.47 -7.47
N ALA A 103 4.66 0.46 -6.84
CA ALA A 103 4.62 0.35 -5.38
C ALA A 103 6.02 0.15 -4.77
N THR A 104 6.90 -0.58 -5.46
CA THR A 104 8.31 -0.73 -5.06
C THR A 104 9.04 0.61 -5.06
N GLN A 105 8.88 1.41 -6.11
CA GLN A 105 9.50 2.74 -6.20
C GLN A 105 9.01 3.66 -5.09
N ARG A 106 7.69 3.66 -4.81
CA ARG A 106 7.11 4.45 -3.73
C ARG A 106 7.57 3.97 -2.35
N LEU A 107 7.66 2.65 -2.14
CA LEU A 107 8.20 2.09 -0.91
C LEU A 107 9.64 2.58 -0.67
N GLN A 108 10.51 2.48 -1.67
CA GLN A 108 11.90 2.92 -1.60
C GLN A 108 12.03 4.42 -1.30
N ALA A 109 11.12 5.25 -1.82
CA ALA A 109 11.10 6.69 -1.53
C ALA A 109 10.58 7.01 -0.12
N ALA A 110 9.71 6.16 0.43
CA ALA A 110 9.06 6.39 1.72
C ALA A 110 9.85 5.85 2.92
N VAL A 111 10.74 4.88 2.72
CA VAL A 111 11.48 4.23 3.81
C VAL A 111 12.96 4.63 3.81
N PRO A 112 13.61 4.68 4.98
CA PRO A 112 15.06 4.88 5.03
C PRO A 112 15.80 3.80 4.24
N VAL A 113 16.89 4.18 3.57
CA VAL A 113 17.73 3.24 2.82
C VAL A 113 18.15 2.07 3.73
N PRO A 114 17.96 0.81 3.32
CA PRO A 114 18.40 -0.34 4.09
C PRO A 114 19.91 -0.26 4.37
N VAL A 115 20.31 -0.19 5.64
CA VAL A 115 21.71 -0.32 6.02
C VAL A 115 22.05 -1.81 6.03
N VAL A 116 22.65 -2.29 4.95
CA VAL A 116 23.21 -3.64 4.90
C VAL A 116 24.46 -3.64 5.80
N LYS A 117 24.43 -4.47 6.85
CA LYS A 117 25.63 -4.80 7.64
C LYS A 117 26.34 -5.99 7.02
#